data_AF-A0A2D5A9N8-F1
#
_entry.id   AF-A0A2D5A9N8-F1
#
_cell.length_a   1.000
_cell.length_b   1.000
_cell.length_c   1.000
_cell.angle_alpha   90.00
_cell.angle_beta   90.00
_cell.angle_gamma   90.00
#
_symmetry.space_group_name_H-M   'P 1'
#
loop_
_entity.id
_entity.type
_entity.pdbx_description
1 polymer ?
#
loop_
_entity_poly.entity_id
_entity_poly.type
_entity_poly.pdbx_seq_one_letter_code
_entity_poly.pdbx_strand_id
1 'polypeptide(L)'
;MGTLCPTMNLLWPVFHDPSYKPSLSERLGFHWQANLRMLRHPKDIALFSLISFAPLLLLVSFMRLFPDLFRAVSTPTNPVPNMAPLLFTTLVTFVVFLVLQHLAFVLAINLTYLDHVRSALLDRGIPLCPRCAQLLPPDTPDAGCPECGHSPSLATMNDSGSRDVDV
;
A
#
# COMPACT_ATOMS: atom_id res chain seq x y z
N MET A 1 -2.65 -13.61 23.56
CA MET A 1 -3.26 -12.27 23.71
C MET A 1 -2.97 -11.51 22.43
N GLY A 2 -3.97 -11.34 21.58
CA GLY A 2 -3.83 -10.68 20.28
C GLY A 2 -3.76 -9.18 20.48
N THR A 3 -2.59 -8.60 20.23
CA THR A 3 -2.38 -7.16 20.23
C THR A 3 -2.90 -6.58 18.93
N LEU A 4 -3.79 -5.62 19.13
CA LEU A 4 -4.47 -4.78 18.16
C LEU A 4 -3.52 -4.23 17.08
N CYS A 5 -4.02 -4.32 15.85
CA CYS A 5 -3.59 -3.63 14.63
C CYS A 5 -2.91 -2.28 14.92
N PRO A 6 -1.66 -2.05 14.49
CA PRO A 6 -1.05 -0.73 14.62
C PRO A 6 -1.82 0.25 13.73
N THR A 7 -2.13 1.40 14.29
CA THR A 7 -2.74 2.55 13.64
C THR A 7 -2.01 2.84 12.32
N MET A 8 -2.66 2.53 11.21
CA MET A 8 -2.12 2.73 9.86
C MET A 8 -2.00 4.23 9.59
N ASN A 9 -0.83 4.82 9.85
CA ASN A 9 -0.50 6.13 9.31
C ASN A 9 -0.35 5.98 7.80
N LEU A 10 -1.30 6.56 7.06
CA LEU A 10 -1.58 6.22 5.67
C LEU A 10 -0.60 6.79 4.64
N LEU A 11 0.33 7.65 5.07
CA LEU A 11 1.27 8.37 4.21
C LEU A 11 2.73 7.92 4.40
N TRP A 12 3.00 7.09 5.41
CA TRP A 12 4.33 6.63 5.75
C TRP A 12 4.21 5.32 6.51
N PRO A 13 4.91 4.23 6.14
CA PRO A 13 4.96 3.06 7.00
C PRO A 13 5.41 3.54 8.38
N VAL A 14 4.61 3.25 9.42
CA VAL A 14 5.02 3.52 10.79
C VAL A 14 6.19 2.59 11.05
N PHE A 15 7.41 3.10 10.89
CA PHE A 15 8.56 2.47 11.51
C PHE A 15 8.28 2.50 13.01
N HIS A 16 8.33 1.34 13.65
CA HIS A 16 8.08 1.21 15.09
C HIS A 16 9.06 2.03 15.93
N ASP A 17 10.18 2.48 15.35
CA ASP A 17 11.07 3.43 15.98
C ASP A 17 10.59 4.88 15.73
N PRO A 18 9.97 5.55 16.72
CA PRO A 18 9.56 6.94 16.59
C PRO A 18 10.73 7.90 16.42
N SER A 19 11.99 7.46 16.57
CA SER A 19 13.18 8.26 16.32
C SER A 19 13.54 8.35 14.83
N TYR A 20 13.15 7.37 14.01
CA TYR A 20 13.43 7.38 12.57
C TYR A 20 12.41 8.25 11.82
N LYS A 21 12.74 9.54 11.69
CA LYS A 21 11.93 10.53 10.98
C LYS A 21 12.69 11.07 9.77
N PRO A 22 12.68 10.35 8.62
CA PRO A 22 13.30 10.88 7.42
C PRO A 22 12.60 12.18 7.01
N SER A 23 13.41 13.13 6.55
CA SER A 23 12.98 14.39 5.98
C SER A 23 12.09 14.18 4.76
N LEU A 24 11.29 15.18 4.40
CA LEU A 24 10.38 15.08 3.27
C LEU A 24 11.10 14.73 1.96
N SER A 25 12.29 15.28 1.74
CA SER A 25 13.12 14.98 0.57
C SER A 25 13.59 13.53 0.54
N GLU A 26 13.96 12.97 1.68
CA GLU A 26 14.33 11.55 1.79
C GLU A 26 13.14 10.64 1.49
N ARG A 27 11.97 10.95 2.07
CA ARG A 27 10.71 10.24 1.79
C ARG A 27 10.40 10.22 0.30
N LEU A 28 10.44 11.39 -0.34
CA LEU A 28 10.23 11.51 -1.78
C LEU A 28 11.26 10.70 -2.57
N GLY A 29 12.53 10.71 -2.15
CA GLY A 29 13.58 9.91 -2.75
C GLY A 29 13.32 8.40 -2.67
N PHE A 30 12.85 7.90 -1.53
CA PHE A 30 12.48 6.50 -1.36
C PHE A 30 11.29 6.12 -2.26
N HIS A 31 10.25 6.96 -2.30
CA HIS A 31 9.09 6.75 -3.16
C HIS A 31 9.46 6.79 -4.65
N TRP A 32 10.33 7.73 -5.05
CA TRP A 32 10.83 7.83 -6.41
C TRP A 32 11.56 6.55 -6.82
N GLN A 33 12.49 6.08 -6.00
CA GLN A 33 13.24 4.85 -6.28
C GLN A 33 12.34 3.62 -6.29
N ALA A 34 11.38 3.53 -5.36
CA ALA A 34 10.37 2.47 -5.32
C ALA A 34 9.49 2.46 -6.58
N ASN A 35 9.02 3.63 -7.03
CA ASN A 35 8.26 3.77 -8.28
C ASN A 35 9.09 3.29 -9.48
N LEU A 36 10.36 3.71 -9.58
CA LEU A 36 11.25 3.26 -10.64
C LEU A 36 11.50 1.75 -10.62
N ARG A 37 11.55 1.12 -9.44
CA ARG A 37 11.61 -0.35 -9.34
C ARG A 37 10.32 -0.96 -9.85
N MET A 38 9.17 -0.52 -9.33
CA MET A 38 7.87 -1.04 -9.71
C MET A 38 7.62 -0.95 -11.23
N LEU A 39 8.13 0.10 -11.90
CA LEU A 39 8.07 0.23 -13.37
C LEU A 39 8.72 -0.95 -14.12
N ARG A 40 9.68 -1.66 -13.51
CA ARG A 40 10.33 -2.86 -14.07
C ARG A 40 9.56 -4.15 -13.78
N HIS A 41 8.50 -4.09 -12.98
CA HIS A 41 7.67 -5.22 -12.58
C HIS A 41 6.24 -5.05 -13.11
N PRO A 42 5.97 -5.34 -14.39
CA PRO A 42 4.68 -5.08 -15.02
C PRO A 42 3.50 -5.81 -14.37
N LYS A 43 3.76 -6.98 -13.76
CA LYS A 43 2.76 -7.74 -13.00
C LYS A 43 2.22 -6.92 -11.81
N ASP A 44 3.11 -6.25 -11.09
CA ASP A 44 2.76 -5.44 -9.92
C ASP A 44 2.00 -4.19 -10.35
N ILE A 45 2.39 -3.56 -11.46
CA ILE A 45 1.66 -2.44 -12.05
C ILE A 45 0.24 -2.85 -12.45
N ALA A 46 0.10 -4.00 -13.12
CA ALA A 46 -1.20 -4.51 -13.54
C ALA A 46 -2.08 -4.82 -12.33
N LEU A 47 -1.55 -5.50 -11.32
CA LEU A 47 -2.29 -5.85 -10.11
C LEU A 47 -2.68 -4.60 -9.30
N PHE A 48 -1.75 -3.67 -9.10
CA PHE A 48 -2.03 -2.39 -8.44
C PHE A 48 -3.14 -1.63 -9.15
N SER A 49 -3.05 -1.54 -10.49
CA SER A 49 -4.04 -0.85 -11.30
C SER A 49 -5.41 -1.53 -11.23
N LEU A 50 -5.45 -2.86 -11.36
CA LEU A 50 -6.68 -3.64 -11.29
C LEU A 50 -7.42 -3.42 -9.97
N ILE A 51 -6.69 -3.49 -8.85
CA ILE A 51 -7.26 -3.25 -7.52
C ILE A 51 -7.71 -1.78 -7.39
N SER A 52 -6.86 -0.83 -7.80
CA SER A 52 -7.14 0.60 -7.65
C SER A 52 -8.33 1.08 -8.49
N PHE A 53 -8.59 0.47 -9.64
CA PHE A 53 -9.72 0.80 -10.51
C PHE A 53 -11.01 0.04 -10.20
N ALA A 54 -10.97 -1.02 -9.38
CA ALA A 54 -12.16 -1.80 -9.05
C ALA A 54 -13.30 -0.96 -8.43
N PRO A 55 -13.05 -0.01 -7.49
CA PRO A 55 -14.10 0.85 -6.95
C PRO A 55 -14.73 1.77 -8.01
N LEU A 56 -13.96 2.24 -8.98
CA LEU A 56 -14.46 3.04 -10.08
C LEU A 56 -15.38 2.22 -11.00
N LEU A 57 -14.98 1.00 -11.34
CA LEU A 57 -15.82 0.09 -12.13
C LEU A 57 -17.12 -0.24 -11.39
N LEU A 58 -17.05 -0.43 -10.07
CA LEU A 58 -18.22 -0.65 -9.22
C LEU A 58 -19.15 0.57 -9.23
N LEU A 59 -18.60 1.78 -9.07
CA LEU A 59 -19.37 3.03 -9.09
C LEU A 59 -20.10 3.21 -10.43
N VAL A 60 -19.39 3.08 -11.56
CA VAL A 60 -19.97 3.21 -12.90
C VAL A 60 -21.06 2.16 -13.13
N SER A 61 -20.82 0.92 -12.69
CA SER A 61 -21.81 -0.16 -12.79
C SER A 61 -23.05 0.14 -11.95
N PHE A 62 -22.88 0.61 -10.71
CA PHE A 62 -23.97 0.99 -9.82
C PHE A 62 -24.83 2.11 -10.42
N MET A 63 -24.21 3.18 -10.91
CA MET A 63 -24.92 4.30 -11.54
C MET A 63 -25.70 3.88 -12.79
N ARG A 64 -25.18 2.91 -13.56
CA ARG A 64 -25.89 2.35 -14.72
C ARG A 64 -27.06 1.46 -14.34
N LEU A 65 -26.95 0.70 -13.26
CA LEU A 65 -28.02 -0.20 -12.80
C LEU A 65 -29.15 0.56 -12.09
N PHE A 66 -28.85 1.69 -11.45
CA PHE A 66 -29.82 2.47 -10.68
C PHE A 66 -29.87 3.94 -11.13
N PRO A 67 -30.18 4.24 -12.40
CA PRO A 67 -30.12 5.59 -12.94
C PRO A 67 -31.14 6.53 -12.28
N ASP A 68 -32.28 6.01 -11.82
CA ASP A 68 -33.34 6.81 -11.22
C ASP A 68 -32.99 7.33 -9.82
N LEU A 69 -31.99 6.74 -9.14
CA LEU A 69 -31.45 7.29 -7.89
C LEU A 69 -30.75 8.64 -8.12
N PHE A 70 -30.26 8.88 -9.34
CA PHE A 70 -29.47 10.05 -9.70
C PHE A 70 -30.26 11.02 -10.60
N ARG A 71 -31.57 11.11 -10.40
CA ARG A 71 -32.45 12.05 -11.11
C ARG A 71 -33.18 12.97 -10.14
N ALA A 72 -33.41 14.20 -10.59
CA ALA A 72 -34.29 15.13 -9.88
C ALA A 72 -35.74 14.67 -10.02
N VAL A 73 -36.51 14.79 -8.93
CA VAL A 73 -37.92 14.36 -8.92
C VAL A 73 -38.82 15.58 -9.04
N SER A 74 -39.68 15.59 -10.05
CA SER A 74 -40.74 16.59 -10.22
C SER A 74 -42.10 15.90 -10.14
N THR A 75 -43.08 16.50 -9.46
CA THR A 75 -44.45 15.98 -9.42
C THR A 75 -45.38 16.86 -10.28
N PRO A 76 -46.49 16.31 -10.81
CA PRO A 76 -47.46 17.10 -11.56
C PRO A 76 -48.03 18.30 -10.76
N THR A 77 -48.00 18.22 -9.44
CA THR A 77 -48.48 19.24 -8.50
C THR A 77 -47.44 20.29 -8.11
N ASN A 78 -46.14 20.04 -8.34
CA ASN A 78 -45.06 20.98 -8.09
C ASN A 78 -44.03 20.90 -9.23
N PRO A 79 -44.05 21.86 -10.18
CA PRO A 79 -43.18 21.82 -11.36
C PRO A 79 -41.71 22.12 -11.04
N VAL A 80 -41.40 22.61 -9.83
CA VAL A 80 -40.02 22.83 -9.39
C VAL A 80 -39.40 21.49 -8.99
N PRO A 81 -38.29 21.06 -9.61
CA PRO A 81 -37.65 19.80 -9.28
C PRO A 81 -37.13 19.79 -7.83
N ASN A 82 -37.50 18.76 -7.06
CA ASN A 82 -36.89 18.52 -5.77
C ASN A 82 -35.51 17.88 -5.95
N MET A 83 -34.46 18.65 -5.66
CA MET A 83 -33.07 18.21 -5.78
C MET A 83 -32.56 17.46 -4.54
N ALA A 84 -33.29 17.48 -3.42
CA ALA A 84 -32.83 16.90 -2.18
C ALA A 84 -32.52 15.38 -2.29
N PRO A 85 -33.37 14.55 -2.93
CA PRO A 85 -33.06 13.12 -3.10
C PRO A 85 -31.81 12.88 -3.95
N LEU A 86 -31.62 13.68 -5.01
CA LEU A 86 -30.44 13.62 -5.87
C LEU A 86 -29.16 13.98 -5.11
N LEU A 87 -29.18 15.08 -4.36
CA LEU A 87 -28.02 15.52 -3.58
C LEU A 87 -27.67 14.49 -2.49
N PHE A 88 -28.69 13.96 -1.80
CA PHE A 88 -28.50 12.97 -0.76
C PHE A 88 -27.89 11.67 -1.31
N THR A 89 -28.48 11.10 -2.36
CA THR A 89 -27.96 9.87 -2.99
C THR A 89 -26.56 10.07 -3.57
N THR A 90 -26.29 11.21 -4.19
CA THR A 90 -24.96 11.56 -4.71
C THR A 90 -23.93 11.64 -3.59
N LEU A 91 -24.26 12.34 -2.50
CA LEU A 91 -23.37 12.47 -1.34
C LEU A 91 -23.05 11.12 -0.71
N VAL A 92 -24.08 10.30 -0.44
CA VAL A 92 -23.90 8.96 0.14
C VAL A 92 -23.06 8.09 -0.78
N THR A 93 -23.38 8.05 -2.08
CA THR A 93 -22.63 7.28 -3.08
C THR A 93 -21.17 7.73 -3.14
N PHE A 94 -20.93 9.04 -3.11
CA PHE A 94 -19.59 9.60 -3.13
C PHE A 94 -18.77 9.22 -1.89
N VAL A 95 -19.36 9.32 -0.69
CA VAL A 95 -18.69 8.92 0.56
C VAL A 95 -18.35 7.42 0.54
N VAL A 96 -19.29 6.58 0.13
CA VAL A 96 -19.05 5.14 -0.01
C VAL A 96 -17.94 4.86 -1.02
N PHE A 97 -17.96 5.53 -2.17
CA PHE A 97 -16.90 5.42 -3.17
C PHE A 97 -15.54 5.81 -2.59
N LEU A 98 -15.42 6.92 -1.85
CA LEU A 98 -14.16 7.34 -1.25
C LEU A 98 -13.63 6.30 -0.27
N VAL A 99 -14.49 5.70 0.56
CA VAL A 99 -14.09 4.64 1.51
C VAL A 99 -13.58 3.42 0.75
N LEU A 100 -14.31 2.95 -0.27
CA LEU A 100 -13.89 1.80 -1.07
C LEU A 100 -12.60 2.08 -1.86
N GLN A 101 -12.49 3.27 -2.44
CA GLN A 101 -11.29 3.72 -3.15
C GLN A 101 -10.07 3.76 -2.24
N HIS A 102 -10.25 4.25 -1.02
CA HIS A 102 -9.22 4.29 -0.02
C HIS A 102 -8.76 2.87 0.40
N LEU A 103 -9.71 1.99 0.71
CA LEU A 103 -9.41 0.60 1.09
C LEU A 103 -8.71 -0.16 -0.05
N ALA A 104 -9.17 0.02 -1.29
CA ALA A 104 -8.54 -0.57 -2.46
C ALA A 104 -7.12 -0.06 -2.66
N PHE A 105 -6.89 1.24 -2.52
CA PHE A 105 -5.55 1.82 -2.62
C PHE A 105 -4.61 1.29 -1.54
N VAL A 106 -5.05 1.24 -0.28
CA VAL A 106 -4.27 0.68 0.83
C VAL A 106 -3.93 -0.79 0.57
N LEU A 107 -4.90 -1.58 0.11
CA LEU A 107 -4.70 -2.97 -0.24
C LEU A 107 -3.67 -3.11 -1.38
N ALA A 108 -3.79 -2.31 -2.43
CA ALA A 108 -2.86 -2.31 -3.57
C ALA A 108 -1.43 -1.95 -3.11
N ILE A 109 -1.28 -0.92 -2.28
CA ILE A 109 0.01 -0.53 -1.71
C ILE A 109 0.63 -1.70 -0.93
N ASN A 110 -0.16 -2.34 -0.05
CA ASN A 110 0.32 -3.43 0.79
C ASN A 110 0.76 -4.66 -0.02
N LEU A 111 0.04 -4.98 -1.10
CA LEU A 111 0.29 -6.17 -1.90
C LEU A 111 1.41 -6.01 -2.92
N THR A 112 1.63 -4.79 -3.44
CA THR A 112 2.56 -4.62 -4.57
C THR A 112 3.63 -3.57 -4.35
N TYR A 113 3.34 -2.51 -3.58
CA TYR A 113 4.23 -1.35 -3.51
C TYR A 113 5.21 -1.40 -2.33
N LEU A 114 4.77 -1.93 -1.18
CA LEU A 114 5.58 -1.93 0.04
C LEU A 114 6.92 -2.63 -0.12
N ASP A 115 6.98 -3.72 -0.89
CA ASP A 115 8.23 -4.44 -1.12
C ASP A 115 9.25 -3.58 -1.87
N HIS A 116 8.81 -2.79 -2.86
CA HIS A 116 9.69 -1.85 -3.58
C HIS A 116 10.22 -0.73 -2.68
N VAL A 117 9.42 -0.29 -1.71
CA VAL A 117 9.84 0.70 -0.69
C VAL A 117 10.84 0.07 0.28
N ARG A 118 10.59 -1.16 0.75
CA ARG A 118 11.52 -1.88 1.64
C ARG A 118 12.88 -2.07 0.97
N SER A 119 12.91 -2.49 -0.29
CA SER A 119 14.15 -2.58 -1.07
C SER A 119 14.82 -1.21 -1.25
N ALA A 120 14.06 -0.13 -1.39
CA ALA A 120 14.63 1.23 -1.47
C ALA A 120 15.36 1.64 -0.19
N LEU A 121 14.81 1.25 0.95
CA LEU A 121 15.38 1.57 2.26
C LEU A 121 16.61 0.70 2.54
N LEU A 122 16.54 -0.60 2.24
CA LEU A 122 17.67 -1.53 2.35
C LEU A 122 18.86 -1.11 1.49
N ASP A 123 18.62 -0.67 0.24
CA ASP A 123 19.68 -0.18 -0.66
C ASP A 123 20.35 1.10 -0.14
N ARG A 124 19.70 1.83 0.78
CA ARG A 124 20.27 2.99 1.48
C ARG A 124 20.95 2.63 2.79
N GLY A 125 21.11 1.34 3.08
CA GLY A 125 21.74 0.84 4.30
C GLY A 125 20.86 0.95 5.55
N ILE A 126 19.55 1.13 5.39
CA ILE A 126 18.62 1.18 6.53
C ILE A 126 18.32 -0.26 6.94
N PRO A 127 18.72 -0.70 8.14
CA PRO A 127 18.62 -2.10 8.55
C PRO A 127 17.16 -2.43 8.86
N LEU A 128 16.48 -3.14 7.95
CA LEU A 128 15.07 -3.53 8.09
C LEU A 128 14.95 -5.05 8.04
N CYS A 129 14.04 -5.60 8.84
CA CYS A 129 13.64 -6.98 8.71
C CYS A 129 12.93 -7.20 7.36
N PRO A 130 13.38 -8.14 6.52
CA PRO A 130 12.78 -8.36 5.19
C PRO A 130 11.34 -8.89 5.27
N ARG A 131 10.94 -9.47 6.42
CA ARG A 131 9.63 -10.10 6.59
C ARG A 131 8.57 -9.17 7.18
N CYS A 132 8.89 -8.50 8.28
CA CYS A 132 7.93 -7.64 8.99
C CYS A 132 8.22 -6.14 8.83
N ALA A 133 9.28 -5.75 8.12
CA ALA A 133 9.73 -4.37 7.93
C ALA A 133 10.08 -3.62 9.23
N GLN A 134 10.31 -4.35 10.32
CA GLN A 134 10.81 -3.78 11.57
C GLN A 134 12.24 -3.25 11.39
N LEU A 135 12.52 -2.05 11.88
CA LEU A 135 13.88 -1.52 11.93
C LEU A 135 14.72 -2.36 12.91
N LEU A 136 15.87 -2.84 12.44
CA LEU A 136 16.81 -3.62 13.25
C LEU A 136 17.84 -2.67 13.89
N PRO A 137 18.34 -2.98 15.10
CA PRO A 137 19.38 -2.16 15.71
C PRO A 137 20.64 -2.10 14.82
N PRO A 138 21.30 -0.93 14.70
CA PRO A 138 22.48 -0.77 13.85
C PRO A 138 23.66 -1.64 14.29
N ASP A 139 23.75 -1.96 15.58
CA ASP A 139 24.87 -2.70 16.18
C ASP A 139 24.67 -4.23 16.22
N THR A 140 23.49 -4.73 15.82
CA THR A 140 23.16 -6.16 15.84
C THR A 140 22.37 -6.63 14.60
N PRO A 141 22.92 -6.48 13.38
CA PRO A 141 22.24 -6.90 12.15
C PRO A 141 21.98 -8.42 12.08
N ASP A 142 22.77 -9.22 12.79
CA ASP A 142 22.63 -10.68 12.85
C ASP A 142 21.67 -11.17 13.96
N ALA A 143 21.18 -10.25 14.81
CA ALA A 143 20.18 -10.62 15.81
C ALA A 143 18.84 -10.89 15.10
N GLY A 144 18.20 -11.99 15.48
CA GLY A 144 16.85 -12.30 15.04
C GLY A 144 15.91 -11.12 15.26
N CYS A 145 15.06 -10.83 14.27
CA CYS A 145 14.09 -9.75 14.38
C CYS A 145 13.23 -9.96 15.64
N PRO A 146 13.19 -8.98 16.57
CA PRO A 146 12.52 -9.16 17.87
C PRO A 146 11.01 -9.38 17.73
N GLU A 147 10.40 -8.86 16.66
CA GLU A 147 8.95 -8.94 16.43
C GLU A 147 8.51 -10.25 15.77
N CYS A 148 9.26 -10.73 14.77
CA CYS A 148 8.84 -11.89 13.98
C CYS A 148 9.77 -13.12 14.11
N GLY A 149 10.82 -13.03 14.93
CA GLY A 149 11.81 -14.09 15.15
C GLY A 149 12.64 -14.43 13.91
N HIS A 150 12.53 -13.64 12.84
CA HIS A 150 13.29 -13.90 11.62
C HIS A 150 14.74 -13.49 11.82
N SER A 151 15.62 -14.47 12.01
CA SER A 151 17.05 -14.26 11.83
C SER A 151 17.34 -14.16 10.34
N PRO A 152 18.04 -13.11 9.86
CA PRO A 152 18.66 -13.19 8.56
C PRO A 152 19.57 -14.42 8.66
N SER A 153 19.20 -15.51 7.98
CA SER A 153 20.07 -16.68 7.93
C SER A 153 21.39 -16.14 7.42
N LEU A 154 22.44 -16.27 8.25
CA LEU A 154 23.83 -16.17 7.84
C LEU A 154 23.88 -16.63 6.39
N ALA A 155 24.18 -15.70 5.49
CA ALA A 155 24.60 -16.06 4.15
C ALA A 155 25.64 -17.14 4.38
N THR A 156 25.26 -18.38 4.07
CA THR A 156 26.18 -19.50 4.10
C THR A 156 27.11 -19.18 2.96
N MET A 157 28.22 -18.51 3.29
CA MET A 157 29.50 -18.67 2.60
C MET A 157 29.84 -20.16 2.68
N ASN A 158 29.17 -20.95 1.84
CA ASN A 158 29.45 -22.34 1.55
C ASN A 158 29.07 -22.56 0.09
N ASP A 159 29.82 -21.91 -0.80
CA ASP A 159 30.20 -22.48 -2.09
C ASP A 159 31.49 -21.85 -2.66
N SER A 160 32.33 -21.27 -1.80
CA SER A 160 33.74 -21.01 -2.11
C SER A 160 34.56 -22.25 -1.75
N GLY A 161 34.27 -23.37 -2.42
CA GLY A 161 35.07 -24.59 -2.36
C GLY A 161 35.96 -24.67 -3.58
N SER A 162 37.15 -24.08 -3.48
CA SER A 162 38.25 -24.33 -4.40
C SER A 162 38.52 -25.83 -4.53
N ARG A 163 38.43 -26.36 -5.74
CA ARG A 163 39.24 -27.52 -6.13
C ARG A 163 39.92 -27.21 -7.46
N ASP A 164 41.07 -26.59 -7.29
CA ASP A 164 42.20 -26.71 -8.20
C ASP A 164 42.65 -28.18 -8.33
N VAL A 165 43.01 -28.55 -9.57
CA VAL A 165 44.12 -29.45 -9.97
C VAL A 165 43.85 -30.98 -10.08
N ASP A 166 44.03 -31.41 -11.35
CA ASP A 166 44.57 -32.66 -11.93
C ASP A 166 44.01 -34.05 -11.57
N VAL A 167 43.40 -34.74 -12.57
CA VAL A 167 44.01 -35.77 -13.46
C VAL A 167 43.20 -35.87 -14.76
#